data_AF-A0A1E1WC52-F1
#
_entry.id   AF-A0A1E1WC52-F1
#
_cell.length_a   1.000
_cell.length_b   1.000
_cell.length_c   1.000
_cell.angle_alpha   90.00
_cell.angle_beta   90.00
_cell.angle_gamma   90.00
#
_symmetry.space_group_name_H-M   'P 1'
#
loop_
_entity.id
_entity.type
_entity.pdbx_description
1 polymer ?
#
loop_
_entity_poly.entity_id
_entity_poly.type
_entity_poly.pdbx_seq_one_letter_code
_entity_poly.pdbx_strand_id
1 'polypeptide(L)'
;MSAKRSTSQRASGDTGSQNKKLKTGVPNNYLYKTLQESGFTLKHPPNKCIANQETIHVVRNIKKNLQKHFEYPRNVAELHSDFEKECQSLDIFKHYLFPNIIRITEDSPDEH
;
A
#
# COMPACT_ATOMS: atom_id res chain seq x y z
N MET A 1 29.11 62.40 -0.74
CA MET A 1 27.94 62.73 0.10
C MET A 1 27.17 61.45 0.37
N SER A 2 27.17 61.03 1.63
CA SER A 2 26.62 59.77 2.15
C SER A 2 25.09 59.72 2.14
N ALA A 3 24.53 58.52 2.01
CA ALA A 3 23.51 58.01 2.94
C ALA A 3 23.60 56.47 3.03
N LYS A 4 23.98 56.00 4.23
CA LYS A 4 23.80 54.63 4.72
C LYS A 4 22.41 54.52 5.36
N ARG A 5 21.72 53.37 5.25
CA ARG A 5 21.24 52.63 6.44
C ARG A 5 20.64 51.26 6.10
N SER A 6 21.06 50.29 6.90
CA SER A 6 20.60 48.92 7.01
C SER A 6 19.65 48.78 8.22
N THR A 7 18.63 47.93 8.11
CA THR A 7 17.81 47.35 9.20
C THR A 7 17.14 46.11 8.58
N SER A 8 17.48 44.84 8.83
CA SER A 8 17.62 44.03 10.05
C SER A 8 16.29 43.66 10.73
N GLN A 9 16.19 42.36 11.07
CA GLN A 9 15.21 41.59 11.87
C GLN A 9 14.06 40.95 11.08
N ARG A 10 13.71 39.66 11.25
CA ARG A 10 14.19 38.54 12.08
C ARG A 10 13.64 37.22 11.50
N ALA A 11 14.34 36.12 11.75
CA ALA A 11 13.93 34.75 11.43
C ALA A 11 12.70 34.30 12.24
N SER A 12 11.86 33.49 11.58
CA SER A 12 11.05 32.36 12.08
C SER A 12 10.51 31.68 10.81
N GLY A 13 10.95 30.51 10.38
CA GLY A 13 10.77 29.30 11.16
C GLY A 13 9.30 28.91 11.16
N ASP A 14 8.66 28.80 10.00
CA ASP A 14 7.41 28.04 9.90
C ASP A 14 7.58 26.96 8.85
N THR A 15 8.00 25.80 9.37
CA THR A 15 7.82 24.47 8.82
C THR A 15 6.32 24.20 8.61
N GLY A 16 5.74 24.88 7.64
CA GLY A 16 4.46 24.50 7.08
C GLY A 16 4.66 23.24 6.26
N SER A 17 4.78 22.09 6.93
CA SER A 17 4.63 20.78 6.31
C SER A 17 3.28 20.79 5.59
N GLN A 18 3.32 21.10 4.29
CA GLN A 18 2.24 20.75 3.40
C GLN A 18 2.23 19.22 3.39
N ASN A 19 1.49 18.65 4.34
CA ASN A 19 0.94 17.32 4.23
C ASN A 19 0.12 17.35 2.93
N LYS A 20 0.80 17.08 1.81
CA LYS A 20 0.20 16.46 0.64
C LYS A 20 -0.43 15.20 1.20
N LYS A 21 -1.71 15.30 1.57
CA LYS A 21 -2.60 14.15 1.57
C LYS A 21 -2.47 13.60 0.15
N LEU A 22 -1.57 12.63 -0.02
CA LEU A 22 -1.56 11.72 -1.13
C LEU A 22 -2.98 11.17 -1.14
N LYS A 23 -3.83 11.73 -2.01
CA LYS A 23 -5.01 11.03 -2.49
C LYS A 23 -4.43 9.86 -3.28
N THR A 24 -4.02 8.81 -2.58
CA THR A 24 -3.62 7.55 -3.17
C THR A 24 -4.92 6.90 -3.61
N GLY A 25 -5.43 7.34 -4.76
CA GLY A 25 -6.47 6.63 -5.47
C GLY A 25 -5.97 5.20 -5.67
N VAL A 26 -6.82 4.22 -5.34
CA VAL A 26 -6.54 2.80 -5.55
C VAL A 26 -5.96 2.66 -6.95
N PRO A 27 -4.66 2.35 -7.09
CA PRO A 27 -4.07 2.27 -8.42
C PRO A 27 -4.80 1.12 -9.12
N ASN A 28 -5.34 1.42 -10.29
CA ASN A 28 -6.02 0.46 -11.16
C ASN A 28 -4.95 -0.45 -11.80
N ASN A 29 -4.25 -1.19 -10.94
CA ASN A 29 -3.02 -1.92 -11.18
C ASN A 29 -3.32 -3.42 -10.98
N TYR A 30 -2.79 -4.26 -11.87
CA TYR A 30 -2.99 -5.71 -11.89
C TYR A 30 -2.72 -6.34 -10.51
N LEU A 31 -1.68 -5.89 -9.81
CA LEU A 31 -1.36 -6.30 -8.44
C LEU A 31 -2.54 -6.22 -7.47
N TYR A 32 -3.16 -5.04 -7.37
CA TYR A 32 -4.23 -4.79 -6.41
C TYR A 32 -5.47 -5.59 -6.75
N LYS A 33 -5.79 -5.68 -8.05
CA LYS A 33 -6.93 -6.44 -8.54
C LYS A 33 -6.77 -7.93 -8.24
N THR A 34 -5.64 -8.53 -8.61
CA THR A 34 -5.38 -9.96 -8.39
C THR A 34 -5.37 -10.31 -6.91
N LEU A 35 -4.75 -9.47 -6.06
CA LEU A 35 -4.73 -9.72 -4.62
C LEU A 35 -6.13 -9.58 -4.01
N GLN A 36 -6.88 -8.55 -4.38
CA GLN A 36 -8.24 -8.32 -3.88
C GLN A 36 -9.18 -9.48 -4.27
N GLU A 37 -9.13 -9.93 -5.54
CA GLU A 37 -9.88 -11.11 -6.01
C GLU A 37 -9.47 -12.41 -5.30
N SER A 38 -8.26 -12.44 -4.73
CA SER A 38 -7.75 -13.58 -3.96
C SER A 38 -8.08 -13.52 -2.47
N GLY A 39 -8.78 -12.46 -2.03
CA GLY A 39 -9.14 -12.24 -0.62
C GLY A 39 -8.09 -11.50 0.20
N PHE A 40 -7.16 -10.79 -0.45
CA PHE A 40 -6.12 -10.00 0.20
C PHE A 40 -6.11 -8.56 -0.31
N THR A 41 -6.39 -7.60 0.57
CA THR A 41 -6.38 -6.18 0.22
C THR A 41 -5.11 -5.53 0.73
N LEU A 42 -4.25 -5.08 -0.19
CA LEU A 42 -3.13 -4.21 0.14
C LEU A 42 -3.64 -2.84 0.58
N LYS A 43 -3.05 -2.32 1.65
CA LYS A 43 -3.26 -0.96 2.13
C LYS A 43 -1.91 -0.27 2.29
N HIS A 44 -1.94 1.05 2.24
CA HIS A 44 -0.78 1.87 2.56
C HIS A 44 -0.81 2.31 4.02
N PRO A 45 0.37 2.57 4.61
CA PRO A 45 0.48 3.20 5.91
C PRO A 45 -0.42 4.45 6.03
N PRO A 46 -1.08 4.65 7.19
CA PRO A 46 -0.98 3.85 8.42
C PRO A 46 -1.91 2.62 8.46
N ASN A 47 -2.70 2.38 7.40
CA ASN A 47 -3.71 1.32 7.39
C ASN A 47 -3.04 -0.05 7.20
N LYS A 48 -3.44 -1.03 8.00
CA LYS A 48 -2.99 -2.42 7.86
C LYS A 48 -3.62 -3.06 6.63
N CYS A 49 -2.88 -3.97 5.99
CA CYS A 49 -3.41 -4.86 4.95
C CYS A 49 -4.51 -5.76 5.54
N ILE A 50 -5.43 -6.24 4.70
CA ILE A 50 -6.60 -7.00 5.15
C ILE A 50 -6.63 -8.34 4.44
N ALA A 51 -6.73 -9.43 5.19
CA ALA A 51 -6.99 -10.77 4.67
C ALA A 51 -8.39 -11.21 5.08
N ASN A 52 -9.23 -11.60 4.11
CA ASN A 52 -10.60 -12.04 4.35
C ASN A 52 -10.69 -13.56 4.63
N GLN A 53 -9.56 -14.26 4.53
CA GLN A 53 -9.46 -15.71 4.69
C GLN A 53 -8.12 -16.05 5.34
N GLU A 54 -7.95 -17.29 5.80
CA GLU A 54 -6.65 -17.75 6.28
C GLU A 54 -5.59 -17.69 5.18
N THR A 55 -4.34 -17.52 5.58
CA THR A 55 -3.20 -17.40 4.66
C THR A 55 -3.13 -18.56 3.66
N ILE A 56 -3.45 -19.79 4.07
CA ILE A 56 -3.45 -20.96 3.17
C ILE A 56 -4.47 -20.79 2.04
N HIS A 57 -5.66 -20.29 2.36
CA HIS A 57 -6.72 -20.05 1.37
C HIS A 57 -6.37 -18.89 0.44
N VAL A 58 -5.86 -17.79 0.98
CA VAL A 58 -5.38 -16.64 0.19
C VAL A 58 -4.30 -17.08 -0.81
N VAL A 59 -3.26 -17.81 -0.35
CA VAL A 59 -2.18 -18.29 -1.22
C VAL A 59 -2.72 -19.22 -2.32
N ARG A 60 -3.64 -20.13 -1.97
CA ARG A 60 -4.29 -21.00 -2.94
C ARG A 60 -5.08 -20.20 -3.99
N ASN A 61 -5.78 -19.16 -3.59
CA ASN A 61 -6.58 -18.33 -4.48
C ASN A 61 -5.71 -17.48 -5.41
N ILE A 62 -4.61 -16.89 -4.90
CA ILE A 62 -3.63 -16.18 -5.73
C ILE A 62 -3.13 -17.09 -6.85
N LYS A 63 -2.73 -18.31 -6.51
CA LYS A 63 -2.27 -19.29 -7.50
C LYS A 63 -3.37 -19.62 -8.52
N LYS A 64 -4.59 -19.90 -8.07
CA LYS A 64 -5.72 -20.21 -8.95
C LYS A 64 -6.06 -19.04 -9.88
N ASN A 65 -6.09 -17.81 -9.37
CA ASN A 65 -6.42 -16.62 -10.14
C ASN A 65 -5.35 -16.37 -11.22
N LEU A 66 -4.07 -16.49 -10.87
CA LEU A 66 -2.97 -16.37 -11.83
C LEU A 66 -3.04 -17.44 -12.94
N GLN A 67 -3.34 -18.69 -12.59
CA GLN A 67 -3.43 -19.81 -13.54
C GLN A 67 -4.69 -19.76 -14.41
N LYS A 68 -5.77 -19.12 -13.95
CA LYS A 68 -7.02 -18.97 -14.70
C LYS A 68 -6.90 -17.96 -15.85
N HIS A 69 -6.02 -16.98 -15.72
CA HIS A 69 -5.82 -15.97 -16.76
C HIS A 69 -5.19 -16.60 -18.02
N PHE A 70 -5.75 -16.25 -19.18
CA PHE A 70 -5.30 -16.73 -20.49
C PHE A 70 -3.82 -16.44 -20.75
N GLU A 71 -3.29 -15.36 -20.19
CA GLU A 71 -1.91 -14.91 -20.40
C GLU A 71 -0.90 -15.58 -19.47
N TYR A 72 -1.28 -16.60 -18.71
CA TYR A 72 -0.34 -17.35 -17.88
C TYR A 72 0.77 -17.99 -18.73
N PRO A 73 2.07 -17.84 -18.36
CA PRO A 73 2.60 -17.23 -17.13
C PRO A 73 3.00 -15.75 -17.24
N ARG A 74 2.77 -15.08 -18.37
CA ARG A 74 3.19 -13.69 -18.60
C ARG A 74 2.61 -12.72 -17.56
N ASN A 75 1.37 -12.94 -17.13
CA ASN A 75 0.72 -12.17 -16.08
C ASN A 75 1.46 -12.23 -14.72
N VAL A 76 2.23 -13.29 -14.45
CA VAL A 76 3.06 -13.38 -13.24
C VAL A 76 4.20 -12.37 -13.28
N ALA A 77 4.80 -12.16 -14.46
CA ALA A 77 5.86 -11.17 -14.62
C ALA A 77 5.33 -9.74 -14.42
N GLU A 78 4.14 -9.45 -14.91
CA GLU A 78 3.45 -8.17 -14.67
C GLU A 78 3.15 -7.98 -13.19
N LEU A 79 2.54 -8.98 -12.53
CA LEU A 79 2.28 -8.96 -11.09
C LEU A 79 3.54 -8.68 -10.28
N HIS A 80 4.65 -9.35 -10.62
CA HIS A 80 5.93 -9.18 -9.95
C HIS A 80 6.51 -7.78 -10.18
N SER A 81 6.53 -7.31 -11.43
CA SER A 81 7.00 -5.96 -11.78
C SER A 81 6.21 -4.89 -11.02
N ASP A 82 4.89 -5.06 -10.92
CA ASP A 82 4.05 -4.09 -10.23
C ASP A 82 4.24 -4.12 -8.71
N PHE A 83 4.47 -5.30 -8.13
CA PHE A 83 4.87 -5.43 -6.73
C PHE A 83 6.24 -4.81 -6.45
N GLU A 84 7.21 -5.01 -7.34
CA GLU A 84 8.54 -4.43 -7.23
C GLU A 84 8.47 -2.90 -7.26
N LYS A 85 7.73 -2.31 -8.21
CA LYS A 85 7.49 -0.86 -8.29
C LYS A 85 6.85 -0.31 -7.01
N GLU A 86 5.86 -1.02 -6.47
CA GLU A 86 5.19 -0.66 -5.22
C GLU A 86 6.18 -0.62 -4.03
N CYS A 87 7.10 -1.58 -3.98
CA CYS A 87 8.11 -1.71 -2.94
C CYS A 87 9.28 -0.73 -3.08
N GLN A 88 9.35 0.09 -4.13
CA GLN A 88 10.37 1.14 -4.26
C GLN A 88 10.25 2.21 -3.16
N SER A 89 9.06 2.37 -2.59
CA SER A 89 8.87 3.20 -1.40
C SER A 89 9.30 2.45 -0.14
N LEU A 90 10.30 2.97 0.57
CA LEU A 90 10.83 2.36 1.79
C LEU A 90 9.76 2.20 2.88
N ASP A 91 8.83 3.14 2.98
CA ASP A 91 7.74 3.08 3.97
C ASP A 91 6.75 1.96 3.65
N ILE A 92 6.44 1.76 2.37
CA ILE A 92 5.56 0.68 1.90
C ILE A 92 6.26 -0.67 2.05
N PHE A 93 7.54 -0.75 1.68
CA PHE A 93 8.34 -1.96 1.84
C PHE A 93 8.40 -2.43 3.29
N LYS A 94 8.70 -1.51 4.23
CA LYS A 94 8.65 -1.80 5.67
C LYS A 94 7.26 -2.24 6.10
N HIS A 95 6.21 -1.56 5.62
CA HIS A 95 4.84 -1.91 5.95
C HIS A 95 4.48 -3.35 5.55
N TYR A 96 4.96 -3.85 4.41
CA TYR A 96 4.71 -5.22 3.96
C TYR A 96 5.57 -6.29 4.62
N LEU A 97 6.78 -5.94 5.10
CA LEU A 97 7.67 -6.88 5.79
C LEU A 97 7.21 -7.23 7.22
N PHE A 98 6.65 -6.26 7.93
CA PHE A 98 6.17 -6.47 9.30
C PHE A 98 4.75 -7.03 9.30
N PRO A 99 4.32 -7.76 10.35
CA PRO A 99 2.98 -8.34 10.46
C PRO A 99 1.90 -7.24 10.60
N ASN A 100 1.59 -6.60 9.48
CA ASN A 100 0.60 -5.54 9.33
C ASN A 100 -0.63 -6.04 8.58
N ILE A 101 -1.10 -7.25 8.93
CA ILE A 101 -2.26 -7.89 8.30
C ILE A 101 -3.36 -8.06 9.36
N ILE A 102 -4.52 -7.44 9.12
CA ILE A 102 -5.76 -7.70 9.84
C ILE A 102 -6.44 -8.89 9.17
N ARG A 103 -6.86 -9.89 9.94
CA ARG A 103 -7.69 -10.99 9.43
C ARG A 103 -9.14 -10.72 9.80
N ILE A 104 -10.03 -10.77 8.81
CA ILE A 104 -11.47 -10.73 9.00
C ILE A 104 -11.98 -12.11 8.64
N THR A 105 -12.04 -13.00 9.63
CA THR A 105 -12.70 -14.30 9.50
C THR A 105 -14.12 -14.14 10.03
N GLU A 106 -15.12 -14.36 9.17
CA GLU A 106 -16.50 -14.55 9.63
C GLU A 106 -16.58 -15.90 10.35
N ASP A 107 -16.21 -15.92 11.63
CA ASP A 107 -16.49 -17.02 12.55
C ASP A 107 -16.51 -16.43 13.97
N SER A 108 -17.65 -15.87 14.35
CA SER A 108 -18.12 -15.97 15.74
C SER A 108 -19.45 -16.71 15.67
N PRO A 109 -19.52 -17.98 16.09
CA PRO A 109 -20.78 -18.57 16.49
C PRO A 109 -21.11 -17.96 17.84
N ASP A 110 -21.97 -16.92 17.85
CA ASP A 110 -22.69 -16.58 19.08
C ASP A 110 -23.67 -17.73 19.37
N GLU A 111 -23.18 -18.74 20.06
CA GLU A 111 -23.99 -19.54 20.97
C GLU A 111 -24.39 -18.64 22.14
N HIS A 112 -25.66 -18.24 22.22
CA HIS A 112 -26.48 -18.19 23.44
C HIS A 112 -27.92 -17.74 23.16
#